data_AF-A0A9D4Z1X9-F1
#
_entry.id   AF-A0A9D4Z1X9-F1
#
_cell.length_a   1.000
_cell.length_b   1.000
_cell.length_c   1.000
_cell.angle_alpha   90.00
_cell.angle_beta   90.00
_cell.angle_gamma   90.00
#
_symmetry.space_group_name_H-M   'P 1'
#
loop_
_entity.id
_entity.type
_entity.pdbx_description
1 polymer ?
#
loop_
_entity_poly.entity_id
_entity_poly.type
_entity_poly.pdbx_seq_one_letter_code
_entity_poly.pdbx_strand_id
1 'polypeptide(L)'
;MTASLQNVQLRKGKDGAPFPASQLWQDGPVLVVVLRRPGCLLCREEAIRIWNSRDKFEAAGLKLVCIVHEYIEREITAFAPEYWGGDLFYDEEKAFNKAVHGGNIRKGSLLALLNPWGDAAKNIKRAKESGTVKDSNLKGDGLTLGGLMIVKKGGEVAYSYGEKTFGDHAPPEEVLAAAQQVGSS
;
A
#
# COMPACT_ATOMS: atom_id res chain seq x y z
N MET A 1 4.84 14.61 14.90
CA MET A 1 3.42 14.32 15.16
C MET A 1 2.90 13.51 13.98
N THR A 2 2.60 12.24 14.17
CA THR A 2 1.97 11.41 13.13
C THR A 2 0.56 11.95 12.89
N ALA A 3 0.18 12.19 11.63
CA ALA A 3 -1.18 12.61 11.31
C ALA A 3 -2.17 11.54 11.82
N SER A 4 -3.17 11.95 12.60
CA SER A 4 -4.17 11.03 13.14
C SER A 4 -5.07 10.53 12.01
N LEU A 5 -5.10 9.21 11.81
CA LEU A 5 -5.97 8.57 10.80
C LEU A 5 -7.42 8.40 11.28
N GLN A 6 -7.72 8.73 12.54
CA GLN A 6 -9.03 8.46 13.18
C GLN A 6 -10.21 9.14 12.49
N ASN A 7 -9.99 10.32 11.91
CA ASN A 7 -11.03 11.14 11.30
C ASN A 7 -11.07 11.04 9.77
N VAL A 8 -10.18 10.24 9.17
CA VAL A 8 -10.07 10.09 7.71
C VAL A 8 -11.33 9.40 7.18
N GLN A 9 -11.86 9.95 6.09
CA GLN A 9 -12.98 9.35 5.35
C GLN A 9 -12.44 8.69 4.08
N LEU A 10 -12.68 7.39 3.98
CA LEU A 10 -12.42 6.57 2.81
C LEU A 10 -13.71 6.34 2.02
N ARG A 11 -13.62 5.69 0.87
CA ARG A 11 -14.79 5.20 0.12
C ARG A 11 -14.55 3.79 -0.41
N LYS A 12 -15.58 2.95 -0.42
CA LYS A 12 -15.58 1.70 -1.20
C LYS A 12 -16.03 2.01 -2.63
N GLY A 13 -15.07 2.33 -3.49
CA GLY A 13 -15.32 2.83 -4.85
C GLY A 13 -15.28 4.35 -4.98
N LYS A 14 -15.22 4.87 -6.21
CA LYS A 14 -15.11 6.32 -6.48
C LYS A 14 -16.25 7.12 -5.87
N ASP A 15 -17.48 6.70 -6.14
CA ASP A 15 -18.71 7.35 -5.68
C ASP A 15 -19.35 6.62 -4.49
N GLY A 16 -18.57 5.75 -3.83
CA GLY A 16 -19.02 5.00 -2.66
C GLY A 16 -19.35 5.91 -1.49
N ALA A 17 -20.22 5.43 -0.59
CA ALA A 17 -20.51 6.14 0.66
C ALA A 17 -19.22 6.37 1.49
N PRO A 18 -19.13 7.48 2.23
CA PRO A 18 -18.04 7.69 3.17
C PRO A 18 -17.90 6.53 4.15
N PHE A 19 -16.67 6.09 4.35
CA PHE A 19 -16.28 5.00 5.21
C PHE A 19 -15.23 5.52 6.21
N PRO A 20 -15.53 5.60 7.51
CA PRO A 20 -14.55 6.05 8.49
C PRO A 20 -13.37 5.10 8.54
N ALA A 21 -12.14 5.61 8.35
CA ALA A 21 -10.93 4.80 8.39
C ALA A 21 -10.77 4.05 9.71
N SER A 22 -11.31 4.57 10.82
CA SER A 22 -11.33 3.91 12.13
C SER A 22 -11.96 2.52 12.14
N GLN A 23 -12.90 2.24 11.22
CA GLN A 23 -13.48 0.91 11.07
C GLN A 23 -12.47 -0.13 10.52
N LEU A 24 -11.37 0.31 9.91
CA LEU A 24 -10.30 -0.58 9.46
C LEU A 24 -9.58 -1.26 10.64
N TRP A 25 -9.64 -0.75 11.86
CA TRP A 25 -8.94 -1.35 13.01
C TRP A 25 -9.83 -1.46 14.26
N GLN A 26 -11.15 -1.46 14.07
CA GLN A 26 -12.10 -1.55 15.17
C GLN A 26 -12.05 -2.94 15.84
N ASP A 27 -11.99 -4.00 15.03
CA ASP A 27 -12.09 -5.37 15.53
C ASP A 27 -10.74 -6.04 15.78
N GLY A 28 -9.66 -5.48 15.23
CA GLY A 28 -8.31 -6.04 15.33
C GLY A 28 -7.28 -5.19 14.57
N PRO A 29 -6.00 -5.58 14.63
CA PRO A 29 -4.96 -4.92 13.87
C PRO A 29 -5.16 -5.12 12.35
N VAL A 30 -4.63 -4.19 11.57
CA VAL A 30 -4.74 -4.20 10.10
C VAL A 30 -3.40 -3.87 9.46
N LEU A 31 -3.04 -4.65 8.45
CA LEU A 31 -1.99 -4.30 7.51
C LEU A 31 -2.62 -3.52 6.35
N VAL A 32 -2.09 -2.33 6.10
CA VAL A 32 -2.55 -1.43 5.04
C VAL A 32 -1.44 -1.29 4.00
N VAL A 33 -1.72 -1.75 2.78
CA VAL A 33 -0.88 -1.43 1.61
C VAL A 33 -1.36 -0.08 1.07
N VAL A 34 -0.50 0.94 1.20
CA VAL A 34 -0.76 2.29 0.67
C VAL A 34 -0.21 2.33 -0.75
N LEU A 35 -1.07 2.10 -1.73
CA LEU A 35 -0.66 1.92 -3.11
C LEU A 35 -0.30 3.27 -3.74
N ARG A 36 0.80 3.30 -4.49
CA ARG A 36 1.14 4.46 -5.34
C ARG A 36 0.17 4.60 -6.50
N ARG A 37 -0.04 3.54 -7.30
CA ARG A 37 -1.13 3.50 -8.31
C ARG A 37 -1.46 2.08 -8.79
N PRO A 38 -2.73 1.78 -9.15
CA PRO A 38 -3.16 0.42 -9.49
C PRO A 38 -2.61 -0.13 -10.82
N GLY A 39 -2.31 0.75 -11.79
CA GLY A 39 -1.82 0.37 -13.12
C GLY A 39 -0.31 0.11 -13.22
N CYS A 40 0.45 0.28 -12.14
CA CYS A 40 1.92 0.23 -12.19
C CYS A 40 2.46 -1.20 -12.01
N LEU A 41 3.46 -1.57 -12.83
CA LEU A 41 4.26 -2.79 -12.68
C LEU A 41 4.75 -3.01 -11.24
N LEU A 42 5.44 -2.02 -10.67
CA LEU A 42 6.05 -2.13 -9.34
C LEU A 42 5.00 -2.26 -8.24
N CYS A 43 3.89 -1.51 -8.34
CA CYS A 43 2.83 -1.54 -7.34
C CYS A 43 2.05 -2.87 -7.38
N ARG A 44 1.84 -3.44 -8.57
CA ARG A 44 1.24 -4.77 -8.75
C ARG A 44 2.14 -5.86 -8.20
N GLU A 45 3.45 -5.75 -8.40
CA GLU A 45 4.43 -6.68 -7.82
C GLU A 45 4.44 -6.66 -6.29
N GLU A 46 4.44 -5.48 -5.66
CA GLU A 46 4.30 -5.36 -4.20
C GLU A 46 2.99 -5.98 -3.72
N ALA A 47 1.86 -5.58 -4.31
CA ALA A 47 0.54 -6.01 -3.88
C ALA A 47 0.40 -7.54 -3.90
N ILE A 48 0.80 -8.19 -4.99
CA ILE A 48 0.71 -9.64 -5.10
C ILE A 48 1.72 -10.36 -4.20
N ARG A 49 2.90 -9.78 -3.93
CA ARG A 49 3.86 -10.36 -2.98
C ARG A 49 3.27 -10.39 -1.57
N ILE A 50 2.68 -9.28 -1.13
CA ILE A 50 2.01 -9.20 0.18
C ILE A 50 0.80 -10.13 0.23
N TRP A 51 -0.05 -10.10 -0.80
CA TRP A 51 -1.26 -10.92 -0.87
C TRP A 51 -0.96 -12.43 -0.87
N ASN A 52 0.11 -12.87 -1.55
CA ASN A 52 0.56 -14.26 -1.51
C ASN A 52 1.09 -14.70 -0.14
N SER A 53 1.45 -13.74 0.73
CA SER A 53 1.89 -14.01 2.10
C SER A 53 0.78 -13.77 3.14
N ARG A 54 -0.46 -13.48 2.71
CA ARG A 54 -1.57 -13.08 3.60
C ARG A 54 -1.82 -14.07 4.74
N ASP A 55 -1.73 -15.37 4.48
CA ASP A 55 -2.00 -16.41 5.48
C ASP A 55 -1.12 -16.24 6.74
N LYS A 56 0.11 -15.72 6.60
CA LYS A 56 1.00 -15.43 7.74
C LYS A 56 0.50 -14.26 8.59
N PHE A 57 -0.05 -13.23 7.94
CA PHE A 57 -0.59 -12.05 8.61
C PHE A 57 -1.96 -12.35 9.23
N GLU A 58 -2.80 -13.11 8.53
CA GLU A 58 -4.10 -13.59 9.01
C GLU A 58 -3.93 -14.53 10.20
N ALA A 59 -2.94 -15.43 10.19
CA ALA A 59 -2.59 -16.26 11.34
C ALA A 59 -2.10 -15.44 12.55
N ALA A 60 -1.53 -14.25 12.31
CA ALA A 60 -1.21 -13.29 13.36
C ALA A 60 -2.41 -12.40 13.74
N GLY A 61 -3.61 -12.66 13.22
CA GLY A 61 -4.84 -11.92 13.55
C GLY A 61 -5.00 -10.59 12.83
N LEU A 62 -4.18 -10.29 11.81
CA LEU A 62 -4.32 -9.08 11.00
C LEU A 62 -5.25 -9.35 9.82
N LYS A 63 -6.14 -8.40 9.53
CA LYS A 63 -6.72 -8.28 8.19
C LYS A 63 -5.81 -7.45 7.30
N LEU A 64 -5.92 -7.65 5.99
CA LEU A 64 -5.16 -6.91 4.99
C LEU A 64 -6.12 -6.05 4.16
N VAL A 65 -5.77 -4.78 3.97
CA VAL A 65 -6.51 -3.86 3.10
C VAL A 65 -5.56 -3.10 2.18
N CYS A 66 -6.05 -2.71 1.01
CA CYS A 66 -5.32 -1.83 0.10
C CYS A 66 -6.01 -0.47 0.04
N ILE A 67 -5.21 0.60 0.05
CA ILE A 67 -5.70 1.97 -0.11
C ILE A 67 -5.09 2.54 -1.38
N VAL A 68 -5.96 3.09 -2.23
CA VAL A 68 -5.57 3.82 -3.44
C VAL A 68 -5.97 5.28 -3.28
N HIS A 69 -5.14 6.19 -3.75
CA HIS A 69 -5.50 7.61 -3.77
C HIS A 69 -6.00 8.11 -5.12
N GLU A 70 -6.04 7.24 -6.11
CA GLU A 70 -6.49 7.53 -7.46
C GLU A 70 -7.39 6.41 -7.93
N TYR A 71 -8.55 6.78 -8.46
CA TYR A 71 -9.58 5.83 -8.88
C TYR A 71 -9.83 5.94 -10.39
N ILE A 72 -9.05 5.17 -11.16
CA ILE A 72 -9.28 4.95 -12.59
C ILE A 72 -9.94 3.58 -12.73
N GLU A 73 -11.23 3.55 -13.07
CA GLU A 73 -12.08 2.35 -13.11
C GLU A 73 -11.40 1.14 -13.77
N ARG A 74 -10.83 1.35 -14.97
CA ARG A 74 -10.12 0.32 -15.74
C ARG A 74 -8.91 -0.24 -14.98
N GLU A 75 -8.17 0.60 -14.27
CA GLU A 75 -6.98 0.18 -13.52
C GLU A 75 -7.36 -0.53 -12.22
N ILE A 76 -8.44 -0.11 -11.56
CA ILE A 76 -8.97 -0.78 -10.35
C ILE A 76 -9.48 -2.17 -10.71
N THR A 77 -10.29 -2.28 -11.76
CA THR A 77 -10.85 -3.56 -12.24
C THR A 77 -9.75 -4.53 -12.69
N ALA A 78 -8.68 -4.04 -13.30
CA ALA A 78 -7.53 -4.86 -13.68
C ALA A 78 -6.61 -5.19 -12.48
N PHE A 79 -6.67 -4.41 -11.40
CA PHE A 79 -5.84 -4.58 -10.21
C PHE A 79 -6.44 -5.61 -9.24
N ALA A 80 -7.73 -5.48 -8.93
CA ALA A 80 -8.46 -6.38 -8.05
C ALA A 80 -9.53 -7.13 -8.85
N PRO A 81 -9.60 -8.48 -8.80
CA PRO A 81 -8.95 -9.35 -7.82
C PRO A 81 -7.54 -9.85 -8.20
N GLU A 82 -7.03 -9.56 -9.40
CA GLU A 82 -5.83 -10.21 -9.96
C GLU A 82 -4.56 -10.09 -9.10
N TYR A 83 -4.29 -8.91 -8.55
CA TYR A 83 -3.10 -8.63 -7.72
C TYR A 83 -3.44 -8.39 -6.24
N TRP A 84 -4.73 -8.21 -5.94
CA TRP A 84 -5.23 -7.97 -4.59
C TRP A 84 -6.63 -8.53 -4.45
N GLY A 85 -6.78 -9.56 -3.61
CA GLY A 85 -8.08 -10.20 -3.35
C GLY A 85 -8.82 -9.66 -2.13
N GLY A 86 -8.24 -8.70 -1.40
CA GLY A 86 -8.82 -8.14 -0.18
C GLY A 86 -9.66 -6.88 -0.43
N ASP A 87 -10.14 -6.29 0.66
CA ASP A 87 -10.84 -5.01 0.61
C ASP A 87 -9.91 -3.91 0.04
N LEU A 88 -10.48 -3.07 -0.83
CA LEU A 88 -9.81 -1.93 -1.46
C LEU A 88 -10.61 -0.66 -1.20
N PHE A 89 -9.94 0.38 -0.72
CA PHE A 89 -10.53 1.67 -0.38
C PHE A 89 -9.90 2.82 -1.15
N TYR A 90 -10.73 3.79 -1.47
CA TYR A 90 -10.32 5.05 -2.09
C TYR A 90 -10.13 6.13 -1.01
N ASP A 91 -8.94 6.74 -1.00
CA ASP A 91 -8.54 7.86 -0.15
C ASP A 91 -8.27 9.10 -1.02
N GLU A 92 -9.31 9.88 -1.29
CA GLU A 92 -9.23 11.07 -2.14
C GLU A 92 -8.28 12.14 -1.57
N GLU A 93 -8.18 12.25 -0.24
CA GLU A 93 -7.37 13.25 0.45
C GLU A 93 -5.88 12.86 0.56
N LYS A 94 -5.52 11.67 0.10
CA LYS A 94 -4.18 11.08 0.22
C LYS A 94 -3.70 11.03 1.68
N ALA A 95 -4.62 10.88 2.64
CA ALA A 95 -4.30 10.89 4.07
C ALA A 95 -3.34 9.75 4.45
N PHE A 96 -3.54 8.55 3.90
CA PHE A 96 -2.66 7.40 4.13
C PHE A 96 -1.30 7.56 3.45
N ASN A 97 -1.24 8.11 2.23
CA ASN A 97 0.04 8.47 1.60
C ASN A 97 0.79 9.53 2.41
N LYS A 98 0.12 10.50 3.03
CA LYS A 98 0.77 11.43 3.97
C LYS A 98 1.26 10.69 5.21
N ALA A 99 0.41 9.89 5.84
CA ALA A 99 0.69 9.23 7.11
C ALA A 99 1.88 8.26 7.01
N VAL A 100 1.96 7.45 5.94
CA VAL A 100 3.05 6.49 5.73
C VAL A 100 4.42 7.16 5.59
N HIS A 101 4.43 8.45 5.24
CA HIS A 101 5.61 9.29 5.09
C HIS A 101 5.75 10.36 6.19
N GLY A 102 5.11 10.18 7.34
CA GLY A 102 5.25 11.08 8.49
C GLY A 102 4.50 12.42 8.37
N GLY A 103 3.42 12.45 7.59
CA GLY A 103 2.48 13.57 7.48
C GLY A 103 2.54 14.37 6.17
N ASN A 104 3.44 14.02 5.24
CA ASN A 104 3.62 14.75 3.98
C ASN A 104 3.58 13.81 2.78
N ILE A 105 3.03 14.27 1.65
CA ILE A 105 3.14 13.52 0.39
C ILE A 105 4.59 13.51 -0.05
N ARG A 106 5.15 12.31 -0.26
CA ARG A 106 6.44 12.13 -0.91
C ARG A 106 6.24 11.81 -2.38
N LYS A 107 7.16 12.31 -3.20
CA LYS A 107 7.21 12.06 -4.64
C LYS A 107 8.52 11.38 -4.98
N GLY A 108 8.46 10.39 -5.87
CA GLY A 108 9.64 9.77 -6.43
C GLY A 108 10.35 10.72 -7.40
N SER A 109 11.65 10.50 -7.59
CA SER A 109 12.47 11.32 -8.48
C SER A 109 12.50 10.73 -9.88
N LEU A 110 12.11 11.52 -10.89
CA LEU A 110 12.26 11.13 -12.30
C LEU A 110 13.72 10.83 -12.66
N LEU A 111 14.69 11.54 -12.04
CA LEU A 111 16.11 11.26 -12.24
C LEU A 111 16.50 9.86 -11.76
N ALA A 112 15.81 9.32 -10.74
CA ALA A 112 16.06 7.95 -10.27
C ALA A 112 15.67 6.91 -11.34
N LEU A 113 14.68 7.19 -12.19
CA LEU A 113 14.31 6.32 -13.32
C LEU A 113 15.32 6.38 -14.48
N LEU A 114 16.09 7.47 -14.58
CA LEU A 114 17.10 7.65 -15.62
C LEU A 114 18.46 7.05 -15.24
N ASN A 115 18.67 6.67 -13.97
CA ASN A 115 19.91 6.05 -13.53
C ASN A 115 19.82 4.51 -13.63
N PRO A 116 20.44 3.86 -14.63
CA PRO A 116 20.33 2.42 -14.82
C PRO A 116 21.05 1.60 -13.74
N TRP A 117 21.93 2.22 -12.95
CA TRP A 117 22.60 1.60 -11.80
C TRP A 117 21.92 1.91 -10.45
N GLY A 118 20.86 2.73 -10.47
CA GLY A 118 20.12 3.13 -9.28
C GLY A 118 19.11 2.09 -8.81
N ASP A 119 18.59 2.28 -7.59
CA ASP A 119 17.67 1.31 -6.98
C ASP A 119 16.34 1.21 -7.72
N ALA A 120 15.83 2.30 -8.31
CA ALA A 120 14.62 2.23 -9.13
C ALA A 120 14.80 1.31 -10.35
N ALA A 121 15.98 1.32 -10.99
CA ALA A 121 16.28 0.40 -12.10
C ALA A 121 16.37 -1.05 -11.62
N LYS A 122 16.98 -1.31 -10.45
CA LYS A 122 17.01 -2.65 -9.83
C LYS A 122 15.60 -3.14 -9.47
N ASN A 123 14.75 -2.27 -8.92
CA ASN A 123 13.36 -2.60 -8.58
C ASN A 123 12.54 -2.93 -9.83
N ILE A 124 12.71 -2.17 -10.92
CA ILE A 124 12.08 -2.48 -12.22
C ILE A 124 12.56 -3.83 -12.75
N LYS A 125 13.87 -4.11 -12.67
CA LYS A 125 14.42 -5.39 -13.09
C LYS A 125 13.82 -6.54 -12.28
N ARG A 126 13.82 -6.44 -10.94
CA ARG A 126 13.19 -7.41 -10.02
C ARG A 126 11.73 -7.67 -10.40
N ALA A 127 10.94 -6.61 -10.59
CA ALA A 127 9.52 -6.74 -10.89
C ALA A 127 9.23 -7.35 -12.27
N LYS A 128 10.14 -7.20 -13.24
CA LYS A 128 10.04 -7.91 -14.53
C LYS A 128 10.44 -9.37 -14.39
N GLU A 129 11.52 -9.64 -13.67
CA GLU A 129 12.06 -10.99 -13.46
C GLU A 129 11.17 -11.87 -12.58
N SER A 130 10.32 -11.29 -11.73
CA SER A 130 9.34 -12.05 -10.94
C SER A 130 8.32 -12.78 -11.81
N GLY A 131 8.05 -12.28 -13.03
CA GLY A 131 7.04 -12.84 -13.93
C GLY A 131 5.60 -12.77 -13.40
N THR A 132 5.36 -12.07 -12.29
CA THR A 132 4.04 -12.05 -11.62
C THR A 132 3.04 -11.07 -12.24
N VAL A 133 3.52 -10.07 -12.98
CA VAL A 133 2.69 -9.00 -13.55
C VAL A 133 2.46 -9.19 -15.04
N LYS A 134 1.20 -9.42 -15.44
CA LYS A 134 0.79 -9.72 -16.82
C LYS A 134 0.63 -8.48 -17.70
N ASP A 135 0.20 -7.37 -17.10
CA ASP A 135 -0.14 -6.10 -17.72
C ASP A 135 0.35 -4.97 -16.81
N SER A 136 0.83 -3.87 -17.40
CA SER A 136 0.99 -2.61 -16.68
C SER A 136 1.03 -1.42 -17.66
N ASN A 137 0.82 -0.21 -17.16
CA ASN A 137 0.91 1.02 -17.95
C ASN A 137 1.40 2.19 -17.09
N LEU A 138 1.44 3.40 -17.68
CA LEU A 138 1.87 4.64 -17.01
C LEU A 138 0.72 5.62 -16.75
N LYS A 139 -0.55 5.19 -16.86
CA LYS A 139 -1.71 6.06 -16.60
C LYS A 139 -1.79 6.41 -15.11
N GLY A 140 -2.25 7.64 -14.85
CA GLY A 140 -2.49 8.17 -13.52
C GLY A 140 -1.33 8.99 -12.92
N ASP A 141 -1.38 9.22 -11.61
CA ASP A 141 -0.34 9.92 -10.86
C ASP A 141 0.99 9.15 -10.92
N GLY A 142 1.95 9.67 -11.68
CA GLY A 142 3.23 8.99 -11.92
C GLY A 142 4.22 9.06 -10.76
N LEU A 143 4.02 9.96 -9.79
CA LEU A 143 5.10 10.39 -8.88
C LEU A 143 4.81 10.18 -7.40
N THR A 144 3.57 10.28 -6.93
CA THR A 144 3.25 10.08 -5.51
C THR A 144 3.71 8.69 -5.05
N LEU A 145 4.51 8.65 -3.99
CA LEU A 145 4.98 7.40 -3.40
C LEU A 145 3.93 6.79 -2.46
N GLY A 146 4.01 5.48 -2.33
CA GLY A 146 3.17 4.68 -1.45
C GLY A 146 3.96 4.16 -0.24
N GLY A 147 3.51 3.02 0.28
CA GLY A 147 4.20 2.32 1.35
C GLY A 147 3.33 1.25 1.97
N LEU A 148 3.69 0.86 3.19
CA LEU A 148 2.99 -0.14 3.98
C LEU A 148 2.94 0.32 5.44
N MET A 149 1.83 0.06 6.12
CA MET A 149 1.71 0.29 7.55
C MET A 149 0.94 -0.81 8.25
N ILE A 150 1.22 -1.00 9.53
CA ILE A 150 0.44 -1.84 10.44
C ILE A 150 -0.16 -0.93 11.50
N VAL A 151 -1.48 -0.98 11.61
CA VAL A 151 -2.26 -0.20 12.57
C VAL A 151 -2.84 -1.15 13.60
N LYS A 152 -2.59 -0.89 14.88
CA LYS A 152 -3.13 -1.67 16.00
C LYS A 152 -4.64 -1.45 16.12
N LYS A 153 -5.30 -2.35 16.84
CA LYS A 153 -6.63 -2.06 17.39
C LYS A 153 -6.58 -0.73 18.16
N GLY A 154 -7.53 0.15 17.90
CA GLY A 154 -7.55 1.51 18.47
C GLY A 154 -6.80 2.57 17.66
N GLY A 155 -6.08 2.21 16.59
CA GLY A 155 -5.60 3.15 15.57
C GLY A 155 -4.19 3.70 15.76
N GLU A 156 -3.44 3.19 16.73
CA GLU A 156 -2.00 3.48 16.85
C GLU A 156 -1.24 2.77 15.72
N VAL A 157 -0.33 3.48 15.05
CA VAL A 157 0.54 2.89 14.01
C VAL A 157 1.70 2.16 14.69
N ALA A 158 1.74 0.84 14.57
CA ALA A 158 2.82 0.00 15.11
C ALA A 158 4.04 -0.08 14.18
N TYR A 159 3.81 -0.03 12.88
CA TYR A 159 4.85 -0.08 11.86
C TYR A 159 4.46 0.80 10.68
N SER A 160 5.42 1.51 10.11
CA SER A 160 5.23 2.32 8.92
C SER A 160 6.50 2.33 8.08
N TYR A 161 6.35 1.98 6.81
CA TYR A 161 7.41 2.01 5.82
C TYR A 161 6.91 2.76 4.59
N GLY A 162 7.35 4.00 4.42
CA GLY A 162 7.13 4.74 3.19
C GLY A 162 8.20 4.40 2.17
N GLU A 163 7.80 4.20 0.91
CA GLU A 163 8.75 3.96 -0.19
C GLU A 163 9.80 5.08 -0.24
N LYS A 164 11.08 4.72 -0.36
CA LYS A 164 12.18 5.69 -0.53
C LYS A 164 12.39 6.08 -1.99
N THR A 165 12.06 5.16 -2.90
CA THR A 165 12.11 5.34 -4.35
C THR A 165 11.07 4.43 -5.01
N PHE A 166 10.93 4.50 -6.33
CA PHE A 166 9.96 3.69 -7.05
C PHE A 166 10.22 2.18 -6.87
N GLY A 167 9.21 1.45 -6.39
CA GLY A 167 9.27 0.00 -6.17
C GLY A 167 10.17 -0.42 -5.01
N ASP A 168 10.46 0.50 -4.10
CA ASP A 168 11.08 0.18 -2.81
C ASP A 168 10.05 -0.51 -1.90
N HIS A 169 10.44 -1.58 -1.23
CA HIS A 169 9.53 -2.43 -0.49
C HIS A 169 9.93 -2.48 0.98
N ALA A 170 8.95 -2.58 1.87
CA ALA A 170 9.20 -2.84 3.28
C ALA A 170 9.92 -4.20 3.45
N PRO A 171 10.96 -4.31 4.30
CA PRO A 171 11.62 -5.58 4.55
C PRO A 171 10.64 -6.61 5.14
N PRO A 172 10.44 -7.78 4.51
CA PRO A 172 9.37 -8.70 4.87
C PRO A 172 9.49 -9.23 6.32
N GLU A 173 10.70 -9.39 6.82
CA GLU A 173 11.00 -9.81 8.18
C GLU A 173 10.56 -8.77 9.22
N GLU A 174 10.75 -7.48 8.96
CA GLU A 174 10.29 -6.41 9.84
C GLU A 174 8.77 -6.35 9.88
N VAL A 175 8.13 -6.45 8.71
CA VAL A 175 6.66 -6.41 8.59
C VAL A 175 6.03 -7.59 9.33
N LEU A 176 6.58 -8.80 9.17
CA LEU A 176 6.10 -10.00 9.86
C LEU A 176 6.33 -9.94 11.38
N ALA A 177 7.49 -9.47 11.82
CA ALA A 177 7.77 -9.31 13.24
C ALA A 177 6.80 -8.31 13.90
N ALA A 178 6.57 -7.16 13.25
CA ALA A 178 5.60 -6.19 13.71
C ALA A 178 4.17 -6.76 13.74
N ALA A 179 3.78 -7.53 12.73
CA ALA A 179 2.47 -8.20 12.70
C ALA A 179 2.29 -9.18 13.87
N GLN A 180 3.27 -10.03 14.15
CA GLN A 180 3.22 -10.99 15.25
C GLN A 180 3.15 -10.30 16.63
N GLN A 181 3.89 -9.20 16.79
CA GLN A 181 3.88 -8.41 18.02
C GLN A 181 2.49 -7.82 18.29
N VAL A 182 1.84 -7.22 17.29
CA VAL A 182 0.51 -6.62 17.47
C VAL A 182 -0.60 -7.67 17.57
N GLY A 183 -0.44 -8.81 16.91
CA GLY A 183 -1.39 -9.92 16.95
C GLY A 183 -1.48 -10.64 18.29
N SER A 184 -0.39 -10.59 19.07
CA SER A 184 -0.30 -11.21 20.40
C SER A 184 -0.75 -10.28 21.54
N SER A 185 -1.13 -9.03 21.22
CA SER A 185 -1.50 -7.96 22.17
C SER A 185 -3.00 -7.79 22.27
#